data_AF-A0A5J4TEB2-F1
#
_entry.id   AF-A0A5J4TEB2-F1
#
_cell.length_a   1.000
_cell.length_b   1.000
_cell.length_c   1.000
_cell.angle_alpha   90.00
_cell.angle_beta   90.00
_cell.angle_gamma   90.00
#
_symmetry.space_group_name_H-M   'P 1'
#
loop_
_entity.id
_entity.type
_entity.pdbx_description
1 polymer ?
#
loop_
_entity_poly.entity_id
_entity_poly.type
_entity_poly.pdbx_seq_one_letter_code
_entity_poly.pdbx_strand_id
1 'polypeptide(L)'
;MTLVKEFVHPDLLITFTSNPRWDEIISIIGDDSPANHPDIVSKIFIIKLQELLDDIVKHHILGKVSCYCYRIEFQKRGLPHAHILVTFQQEDKLNTTNKIDNIISAEIPSIDQDSELHNAVLKHMIHRECHEGSECWENNECKKGFPKQFCEFTQLADNEYPFYQRKDNSVEATEGKYYNNSWVVPYNRILLLKYNAHINVEHCASLKSIKYVFKYVFKPSDRSMFQVTSNSNEDGSPQNVSVDEVQNYIDGFYMCAHEAYMKIMGVALQRLSHSVIRLAIHLPNEQFVYFQEGNETSAALNPNSNKTTLTAFFTLNEECKKQFGDEINESEYDSRKYT
;
A
#
# COMPACT_ATOMS: atom_id res chain seq x y z
N MET A 1 5.34 2.82 -14.41
CA MET A 1 5.78 2.02 -15.58
C MET A 1 7.27 1.69 -15.52
N THR A 2 8.15 2.60 -15.08
CA THR A 2 9.61 2.36 -15.00
C THR A 2 10.00 1.15 -14.15
N LEU A 3 9.55 1.04 -12.89
CA LEU A 3 9.91 -0.10 -12.03
C LEU A 3 9.48 -1.46 -12.60
N VAL A 4 8.27 -1.53 -13.15
CA VAL A 4 7.73 -2.75 -13.78
C VAL A 4 8.46 -3.09 -15.08
N LYS A 5 8.86 -2.06 -15.84
CA LYS A 5 9.63 -2.24 -17.06
C LYS A 5 11.02 -2.77 -16.75
N GLU A 6 11.65 -2.27 -15.70
CA GLU A 6 13.02 -2.60 -15.30
C GLU A 6 13.10 -3.94 -14.56
N PHE A 7 12.26 -4.12 -13.54
CA PHE A 7 12.33 -5.25 -12.61
C PHE A 7 11.28 -6.33 -12.87
N VAL A 8 10.58 -6.26 -14.01
CA VAL A 8 9.52 -7.20 -14.39
C VAL A 8 8.27 -7.04 -13.48
N HIS A 9 7.25 -7.86 -13.70
CA HIS A 9 6.01 -7.83 -12.92
C HIS A 9 6.26 -8.20 -11.44
N PRO A 10 5.53 -7.57 -10.49
CA PRO A 10 5.56 -7.96 -9.09
C PRO A 10 5.11 -9.40 -8.88
N ASP A 11 5.64 -10.05 -7.85
CA ASP A 11 5.33 -11.43 -7.49
C ASP A 11 4.26 -11.51 -6.40
N LEU A 12 4.28 -10.58 -5.44
CA LEU A 12 3.34 -10.56 -4.32
C LEU A 12 2.66 -9.20 -4.17
N LEU A 13 1.37 -9.25 -3.83
CA LEU A 13 0.61 -8.15 -3.25
C LEU A 13 0.26 -8.52 -1.81
N ILE A 14 0.81 -7.77 -0.86
CA ILE A 14 0.59 -7.96 0.57
C ILE A 14 -0.26 -6.81 1.09
N THR A 15 -1.37 -7.12 1.75
CA THR A 15 -2.19 -6.14 2.47
C THR A 15 -2.03 -6.35 3.96
N PHE A 16 -1.37 -5.44 4.65
CA PHE A 16 -1.17 -5.47 6.10
C PHE A 16 -2.10 -4.48 6.79
N THR A 17 -3.05 -4.97 7.57
CA THR A 17 -4.02 -4.14 8.31
C THR A 17 -3.63 -4.04 9.78
N SER A 18 -3.69 -2.84 10.35
CA SER A 18 -3.44 -2.62 11.77
C SER A 18 -4.35 -3.48 12.66
N ASN A 19 -3.78 -4.09 13.70
CA ASN A 19 -4.55 -4.77 14.73
C ASN A 19 -4.59 -3.86 15.99
N PRO A 20 -5.75 -3.24 16.30
CA PRO A 20 -5.88 -2.36 17.46
C PRO A 20 -5.77 -3.09 18.81
N ARG A 21 -5.72 -4.43 18.80
CA ARG A 21 -5.58 -5.30 19.98
C ARG A 21 -4.18 -5.90 20.11
N TRP A 22 -3.17 -5.30 19.50
CA TRP A 22 -1.79 -5.66 19.81
C TRP A 22 -1.48 -5.39 21.28
N ASP A 23 -0.74 -6.29 21.92
CA ASP A 23 -0.41 -6.18 23.34
C ASP A 23 0.36 -4.89 23.64
N GLU A 24 1.16 -4.41 22.69
CA GLU A 24 1.86 -3.12 22.78
C GLU A 24 0.90 -1.93 22.82
N ILE A 25 -0.28 -2.03 22.19
CA ILE A 25 -1.33 -0.99 22.28
C ILE A 25 -2.04 -1.11 23.63
N ILE A 26 -2.54 -2.31 23.94
CA ILE A 26 -3.35 -2.57 25.14
C ILE A 26 -2.58 -2.27 26.43
N SER A 27 -1.29 -2.62 26.49
CA SER A 27 -0.43 -2.32 27.63
C SER A 27 -0.21 -0.83 27.89
N ILE A 28 -0.37 0.03 26.85
CA ILE A 28 -0.23 1.48 26.98
C ILE A 28 -1.56 2.14 27.35
N ILE A 29 -2.66 1.73 26.70
CA ILE A 29 -3.96 2.40 26.87
C ILE A 29 -4.82 1.81 28.00
N GLY A 30 -4.46 0.62 28.50
CA GLY A 30 -5.22 -0.08 29.53
C GLY A 30 -6.62 -0.48 29.04
N ASP A 31 -7.64 -0.09 29.80
CA ASP A 31 -9.05 -0.42 29.52
C ASP A 31 -9.74 0.55 28.55
N ASP A 32 -9.04 1.59 28.09
CA ASP A 32 -9.62 2.55 27.13
C ASP A 32 -9.70 1.96 25.71
N SER A 33 -10.54 2.56 24.87
CA SER A 33 -10.74 2.14 23.49
C SER A 33 -9.58 2.58 22.60
N PRO A 34 -8.99 1.69 21.76
CA PRO A 34 -7.99 2.07 20.77
C PRO A 34 -8.47 3.19 19.81
N ALA A 35 -9.78 3.33 19.60
CA ALA A 35 -10.34 4.39 18.77
C ALA A 35 -10.11 5.80 19.33
N ASN A 36 -9.91 5.91 20.66
CA ASN A 36 -9.61 7.17 21.34
C ASN A 36 -8.11 7.53 21.28
N HIS A 37 -7.26 6.57 20.88
CA HIS A 37 -5.79 6.69 20.85
C HIS A 37 -5.22 6.47 19.44
N PRO A 38 -5.66 7.23 18.42
CA PRO A 38 -5.25 7.04 17.04
C PRO A 38 -3.74 7.27 16.82
N ASP A 39 -3.11 8.08 17.68
CA ASP A 39 -1.67 8.33 17.71
C ASP A 39 -0.89 7.07 18.13
N ILE A 40 -1.32 6.38 19.19
CA ILE A 40 -0.69 5.13 19.68
C ILE A 40 -0.87 4.03 18.64
N VAL A 41 -2.08 3.84 18.14
CA VAL A 41 -2.39 2.81 17.11
C VAL A 41 -1.56 3.07 15.84
N SER A 42 -1.50 4.32 15.37
CA SER A 42 -0.73 4.69 14.18
C SER A 42 0.77 4.47 14.39
N LYS A 43 1.31 4.87 15.54
CA LYS A 43 2.73 4.72 15.85
C LYS A 43 3.16 3.26 15.88
N ILE A 44 2.39 2.40 16.56
CA ILE A 44 2.68 0.96 16.62
C ILE A 44 2.53 0.32 15.25
N PHE A 45 1.53 0.72 14.45
CA PHE A 45 1.40 0.27 13.07
C PHE A 45 2.63 0.63 12.22
N ILE A 46 3.15 1.86 12.31
CA ILE A 46 4.34 2.28 11.56
C ILE A 46 5.56 1.45 11.94
N ILE A 47 5.77 1.20 13.25
CA ILE A 47 6.88 0.38 13.74
C ILE A 47 6.77 -1.04 13.17
N LYS A 48 5.60 -1.68 13.28
CA LYS A 48 5.39 -3.04 12.75
C LYS A 48 5.47 -3.09 11.22
N LEU A 49 5.03 -2.05 10.52
CA LEU A 49 5.19 -1.96 9.07
C LEU A 49 6.66 -1.88 8.68
N GLN A 50 7.48 -1.09 9.39
CA GLN A 50 8.91 -1.03 9.13
C GLN A 50 9.60 -2.37 9.42
N GLU A 51 9.21 -3.05 10.49
CA GLU A 51 9.68 -4.39 10.81
C GLU A 51 9.29 -5.40 9.71
N LEU A 52 8.04 -5.34 9.22
CA LEU A 52 7.55 -6.20 8.14
C LEU A 52 8.37 -5.99 6.86
N LEU A 53 8.69 -4.74 6.53
CA LEU A 53 9.54 -4.43 5.40
C LEU A 53 10.97 -4.94 5.60
N ASP A 54 11.53 -4.83 6.79
CA ASP A 54 12.87 -5.34 7.09
C ASP A 54 12.92 -6.88 6.99
N ASP A 55 11.92 -7.58 7.51
CA ASP A 55 11.79 -9.03 7.36
C ASP A 55 11.76 -9.47 5.89
N ILE A 56 10.91 -8.82 5.10
CA ILE A 56 10.74 -9.16 3.68
C ILE A 56 11.98 -8.78 2.87
N VAL A 57 12.50 -7.56 3.05
CA VAL A 57 13.51 -6.97 2.17
C VAL A 57 14.94 -7.27 2.63
N LYS A 58 15.23 -7.22 3.93
CA LYS A 58 16.58 -7.41 4.48
C LYS A 58 16.82 -8.85 4.92
N HIS A 59 15.82 -9.48 5.54
CA HIS A 59 15.94 -10.85 6.03
C HIS A 59 15.48 -11.90 5.01
N HIS A 60 14.91 -11.46 3.88
CA HIS A 60 14.54 -12.31 2.74
C HIS A 60 13.63 -13.48 3.13
N ILE A 61 12.75 -13.31 4.11
CA ILE A 61 11.95 -14.42 4.66
C ILE A 61 10.99 -15.04 3.63
N LEU A 62 10.68 -14.32 2.54
CA LEU A 62 9.86 -14.80 1.42
C LEU A 62 10.66 -15.03 0.13
N GLY A 63 11.95 -14.68 0.11
CA GLY A 63 12.78 -14.61 -1.09
C GLY A 63 13.54 -13.28 -1.20
N LYS A 64 14.56 -13.23 -2.05
CA LYS A 64 15.36 -12.03 -2.29
C LYS A 64 14.58 -11.01 -3.09
N VAL A 65 14.44 -9.81 -2.54
CA VAL A 65 13.69 -8.72 -3.16
C VAL A 65 14.57 -7.95 -4.14
N SER A 66 14.11 -7.81 -5.37
CA SER A 66 14.69 -6.91 -6.36
C SER A 66 14.13 -5.51 -6.21
N CYS A 67 12.81 -5.36 -6.09
CA CYS A 67 12.17 -4.08 -5.85
C CYS A 67 10.88 -4.23 -5.04
N TYR A 68 10.51 -3.18 -4.31
CA TYR A 68 9.23 -3.08 -3.63
C TYR A 68 8.66 -1.66 -3.69
N CYS A 69 7.37 -1.54 -3.48
CA CYS A 69 6.72 -0.27 -3.15
C CYS A 69 5.57 -0.51 -2.20
N TYR A 70 5.17 0.52 -1.45
CA TYR A 70 3.97 0.43 -0.64
C TYR A 70 3.21 1.76 -0.58
N ARG A 71 1.93 1.65 -0.24
CA ARG A 71 1.04 2.75 0.10
C ARG A 71 0.29 2.42 1.37
N ILE A 72 0.31 3.34 2.33
CA ILE A 72 -0.57 3.36 3.49
C ILE A 72 -1.87 4.06 3.09
N GLU A 73 -2.97 3.43 3.42
CA GLU A 73 -4.31 3.92 3.22
C GLU A 73 -5.11 3.77 4.51
N PHE A 74 -6.26 4.44 4.56
CA PHE A 74 -7.12 4.48 5.73
C PHE A 74 -8.52 4.10 5.26
N GLN A 75 -8.99 2.91 5.62
CA GLN A 75 -10.36 2.47 5.29
C GLN A 75 -11.39 3.28 6.07
N LYS A 76 -12.68 3.17 5.74
CA LYS A 76 -13.78 3.99 6.29
C LYS A 76 -13.93 3.93 7.82
N ARG A 77 -13.30 2.95 8.49
CA ARG A 77 -13.22 2.85 9.97
C ARG A 77 -11.94 3.45 10.56
N GLY A 78 -11.09 4.06 9.73
CA GLY A 78 -9.93 4.86 10.11
C GLY A 78 -8.64 4.08 10.36
N LEU A 79 -8.67 2.75 10.52
CA LEU A 79 -7.46 1.98 10.79
C LEU A 79 -6.50 2.02 9.59
N PRO A 80 -5.19 2.22 9.83
CA PRO A 80 -4.19 2.15 8.78
C PRO A 80 -4.10 0.75 8.19
N HIS A 81 -3.99 0.67 6.87
CA HIS A 81 -3.60 -0.54 6.15
C HIS A 81 -2.55 -0.20 5.09
N ALA A 82 -1.58 -1.08 4.90
CA ALA A 82 -0.55 -0.94 3.87
C ALA A 82 -0.78 -1.94 2.75
N HIS A 83 -0.78 -1.46 1.51
CA HIS A 83 -0.63 -2.30 0.32
C HIS A 83 0.82 -2.29 -0.10
N ILE A 84 1.46 -3.45 -0.14
CA ILE A 84 2.87 -3.64 -0.43
C ILE A 84 3.00 -4.53 -1.67
N LEU A 85 3.71 -4.04 -2.68
CA LEU A 85 4.14 -4.85 -3.81
C LEU A 85 5.57 -5.29 -3.61
N VAL A 86 5.82 -6.55 -3.87
CA VAL A 86 7.16 -7.14 -3.82
C VAL A 86 7.47 -7.80 -5.15
N THR A 87 8.65 -7.51 -5.68
CA THR A 87 9.21 -8.13 -6.88
C THR A 87 10.49 -8.85 -6.47
N PHE A 88 10.55 -10.16 -6.66
CA PHE A 88 11.69 -10.98 -6.33
C PHE A 88 12.77 -10.97 -7.41
N GLN A 89 13.99 -11.34 -7.02
CA GLN A 89 15.08 -11.68 -7.95
C GLN A 89 14.74 -12.93 -8.76
N GLN A 90 15.42 -13.12 -9.89
CA GLN A 90 15.07 -14.13 -10.89
C GLN A 90 15.02 -15.55 -10.31
N GLU A 91 15.90 -15.88 -9.37
CA GLU A 91 16.01 -17.18 -8.73
C GLU A 91 14.80 -17.49 -7.82
N ASP A 92 14.24 -16.44 -7.21
CA ASP A 92 13.15 -16.52 -6.24
C ASP A 92 11.76 -16.21 -6.84
N LYS A 93 11.69 -15.95 -8.15
CA LYS A 93 10.42 -15.75 -8.87
C LYS A 93 9.43 -16.89 -8.65
N LEU A 94 8.15 -16.54 -8.47
CA LEU A 94 7.05 -17.46 -8.17
C LEU A 94 6.43 -18.08 -9.43
N ASN A 95 7.28 -18.66 -10.29
CA ASN A 95 6.88 -19.17 -11.61
C ASN A 95 6.23 -20.57 -11.57
N THR A 96 6.11 -21.19 -10.40
CA THR A 96 5.52 -22.52 -10.24
C THR A 96 4.56 -22.55 -9.06
N THR A 97 3.55 -23.42 -9.13
CA THR A 97 2.57 -23.61 -8.06
C THR A 97 3.23 -24.03 -6.74
N ASN A 98 4.24 -24.92 -6.79
CA ASN A 98 4.99 -25.30 -5.59
C ASN A 98 5.69 -24.12 -4.90
N LYS A 99 6.24 -23.16 -5.67
CA LYS A 99 6.85 -21.96 -5.08
C LYS A 99 5.79 -21.05 -4.45
N ILE A 100 4.62 -20.95 -5.07
CA ILE A 100 3.47 -20.21 -4.53
C ILE A 100 3.01 -20.86 -3.22
N ASP A 101 2.77 -22.18 -3.21
CA ASP A 101 2.27 -22.93 -2.06
C ASP A 101 3.25 -22.93 -0.87
N ASN A 102 4.56 -22.79 -1.13
CA ASN A 102 5.56 -22.60 -0.07
C ASN A 102 5.45 -21.25 0.65
N ILE A 103 4.82 -20.24 0.03
CA ILE A 103 4.69 -18.89 0.58
C ILE A 103 3.25 -18.61 1.01
N ILE A 104 2.27 -19.07 0.25
CA ILE A 104 0.87 -18.70 0.38
C ILE A 104 0.05 -19.95 0.67
N SER A 105 -0.71 -19.91 1.77
CA SER A 105 -1.74 -20.89 2.08
C SER A 105 -3.11 -20.22 2.09
N ALA A 106 -4.14 -21.00 1.77
CA ALA A 106 -5.53 -20.59 1.90
C ALA A 106 -6.37 -21.67 2.62
N GLU A 107 -5.72 -22.45 3.50
CA GLU A 107 -6.35 -23.52 4.27
C GLU A 107 -6.32 -23.22 5.77
N ILE A 108 -7.26 -23.79 6.52
CA ILE A 108 -7.25 -23.84 7.98
C ILE A 108 -6.35 -25.01 8.38
N PRO A 109 -5.21 -24.79 9.06
CA PRO A 109 -4.35 -25.87 9.53
C PRO A 109 -5.08 -26.78 10.51
N SER A 110 -4.67 -28.05 10.62
CA SER A 110 -5.17 -28.92 11.69
C SER A 110 -4.70 -28.41 13.05
N ILE A 111 -5.62 -28.37 14.02
CA ILE A 111 -5.31 -27.94 15.40
C ILE A 111 -4.25 -28.82 16.07
N ASP A 112 -4.19 -30.11 15.71
CA ASP A 112 -3.21 -31.07 16.24
C ASP A 112 -1.81 -30.86 15.65
N GLN A 113 -1.72 -30.26 14.45
CA GLN A 113 -0.46 -30.02 13.76
C GLN A 113 0.15 -28.67 14.15
N ASP A 114 -0.66 -27.61 14.18
CA ASP A 114 -0.22 -26.26 14.46
C ASP A 114 -1.36 -25.45 15.08
N SER A 115 -1.56 -25.61 16.38
CA SER A 115 -2.64 -24.95 17.13
C SER A 115 -2.48 -23.42 17.13
N GLU A 116 -1.26 -22.91 17.10
CA GLU A 116 -0.99 -21.47 17.05
C GLU A 116 -1.45 -20.88 15.72
N LEU A 117 -1.04 -21.48 14.59
CA LEU A 117 -1.44 -21.03 13.27
C LEU A 117 -2.95 -21.23 13.05
N HIS A 118 -3.50 -22.35 13.50
CA HIS A 118 -4.94 -22.61 13.45
C HIS A 118 -5.74 -21.47 14.08
N ASN A 119 -5.39 -21.10 15.32
CA ASN A 119 -6.04 -20.01 16.04
C ASN A 119 -5.84 -18.65 15.34
N ALA A 120 -4.64 -18.39 14.82
CA ALA A 120 -4.35 -17.15 14.10
C ALA A 120 -5.16 -17.03 12.80
N VAL A 121 -5.31 -18.13 12.04
CA VAL A 121 -6.11 -18.18 10.81
C VAL A 121 -7.59 -17.92 11.13
N LEU A 122 -8.16 -18.63 12.10
CA LEU A 122 -9.56 -18.43 12.50
C LEU A 122 -9.84 -17.00 12.98
N LYS A 123 -8.88 -16.39 13.67
CA LYS A 123 -9.00 -15.04 14.23
C LYS A 123 -8.89 -13.95 13.16
N HIS A 124 -7.94 -14.07 12.25
CA HIS A 124 -7.56 -12.96 11.36
C HIS A 124 -7.85 -13.20 9.89
N MET A 125 -7.82 -14.46 9.42
CA MET A 125 -7.83 -14.81 8.00
C MET A 125 -9.18 -15.34 7.50
N ILE A 126 -10.24 -15.32 8.30
CA ILE A 126 -11.56 -15.74 7.84
C ILE A 126 -12.31 -14.55 7.25
N HIS A 127 -12.68 -14.64 5.97
CA HIS A 127 -13.66 -13.74 5.39
C HIS A 127 -15.02 -14.04 6.02
N ARG A 128 -15.52 -13.10 6.83
CA ARG A 128 -16.83 -13.25 7.47
C ARG A 128 -17.93 -13.21 6.41
N GLU A 129 -19.02 -13.92 6.66
CA GLU A 129 -20.21 -13.87 5.81
C GLU A 129 -20.62 -12.41 5.54
N CYS A 130 -20.73 -12.08 4.26
CA CYS A 130 -21.18 -10.78 3.80
C CYS A 130 -22.60 -10.86 3.25
N HIS A 131 -23.30 -9.73 3.35
CA HIS A 131 -24.71 -9.57 2.99
C HIS A 131 -24.95 -8.14 2.49
N GLU A 132 -26.16 -7.86 2.02
CA GLU A 132 -26.56 -6.52 1.58
C GLU A 132 -26.25 -5.46 2.66
N GLY A 133 -25.44 -4.46 2.30
CA GLY A 133 -24.89 -3.47 3.23
C GLY A 133 -23.43 -3.70 3.67
N SER A 134 -22.85 -4.87 3.41
CA SER A 134 -21.42 -5.12 3.60
C SER A 134 -20.59 -4.35 2.55
N GLU A 135 -19.41 -3.83 2.91
CA GLU A 135 -18.55 -3.07 1.99
C GLU A 135 -18.13 -3.88 0.74
N CYS A 136 -18.04 -5.20 0.89
CA CYS A 136 -17.69 -6.14 -0.17
C CYS A 136 -18.91 -6.72 -0.90
N TRP A 137 -20.14 -6.28 -0.61
CA TRP A 137 -21.34 -6.78 -1.26
C TRP A 137 -21.76 -5.88 -2.43
N GLU A 138 -21.99 -6.45 -3.60
CA GLU A 138 -22.52 -5.76 -4.78
C GLU A 138 -23.19 -6.78 -5.70
N ASN A 139 -24.27 -6.40 -6.36
CA ASN A 139 -25.01 -7.28 -7.29
C ASN A 139 -25.44 -8.64 -6.69
N ASN A 140 -25.83 -8.66 -5.42
CA ASN A 140 -26.21 -9.88 -4.69
C ASN A 140 -25.08 -10.92 -4.54
N GLU A 141 -23.83 -10.50 -4.67
CA GLU A 141 -22.66 -11.34 -4.49
C GLU A 141 -21.53 -10.61 -3.75
N CYS A 142 -20.57 -11.40 -3.25
CA CYS A 142 -19.35 -10.84 -2.70
C CYS A 142 -18.42 -10.40 -3.85
N LYS A 143 -18.05 -9.12 -3.92
CA LYS A 143 -17.05 -8.58 -4.87
C LYS A 143 -15.70 -9.30 -4.79
N LYS A 144 -15.39 -9.88 -3.64
CA LYS A 144 -14.15 -10.65 -3.41
C LYS A 144 -14.30 -12.13 -3.80
N GLY A 145 -15.49 -12.57 -4.18
CA GLY A 145 -15.80 -13.93 -4.63
C GLY A 145 -15.78 -14.97 -3.51
N PHE A 146 -16.24 -14.61 -2.31
CA PHE A 146 -16.41 -15.56 -1.20
C PHE A 146 -17.87 -16.05 -1.12
N PRO A 147 -18.08 -17.34 -0.75
CA PRO A 147 -17.07 -18.38 -0.54
C PRO A 147 -16.34 -18.77 -1.84
N LYS A 148 -15.05 -19.09 -1.74
CA LYS A 148 -14.20 -19.49 -2.87
C LYS A 148 -14.46 -20.94 -3.27
N GLN A 149 -14.26 -21.28 -4.54
CA GLN A 149 -14.33 -22.68 -4.98
C GLN A 149 -13.21 -23.51 -4.32
N PHE A 150 -13.53 -24.76 -3.96
CA PHE A 150 -12.52 -25.73 -3.54
C PHE A 150 -11.60 -26.13 -4.69
N CYS A 151 -10.33 -26.36 -4.36
CA CYS A 151 -9.31 -26.72 -5.32
C CYS A 151 -8.30 -27.66 -4.68
N GLU A 152 -8.16 -28.89 -5.21
CA GLU A 152 -7.24 -29.89 -4.64
C GLU A 152 -5.77 -29.49 -4.76
N PHE A 153 -5.41 -28.71 -5.78
CA PHE A 153 -4.04 -28.22 -6.02
C PHE A 153 -4.11 -26.82 -6.58
N THR A 154 -3.12 -25.96 -6.26
CA THR A 154 -3.09 -24.60 -6.79
C THR A 154 -3.03 -24.61 -8.32
N GLN A 155 -3.88 -23.81 -8.97
CA GLN A 155 -3.94 -23.65 -10.43
C GLN A 155 -3.71 -22.19 -10.81
N LEU A 156 -2.80 -21.97 -11.75
CA LEU A 156 -2.59 -20.65 -12.34
C LEU A 156 -3.74 -20.34 -13.30
N ALA A 157 -4.28 -19.13 -13.23
CA ALA A 157 -5.29 -18.63 -14.15
C ALA A 157 -4.68 -17.52 -15.03
N ASP A 158 -4.96 -17.56 -16.33
CA ASP A 158 -4.48 -16.54 -17.25
C ASP A 158 -5.14 -15.19 -16.94
N ASN A 159 -4.33 -14.18 -16.60
CA ASN A 159 -4.75 -12.81 -16.30
C ASN A 159 -5.70 -12.63 -15.10
N GLU A 160 -5.72 -13.59 -14.16
CA GLU A 160 -6.49 -13.54 -12.91
C GLU A 160 -5.63 -14.00 -11.72
N TYR A 161 -6.15 -13.90 -10.50
CA TYR A 161 -5.49 -14.50 -9.34
C TYR A 161 -5.48 -16.02 -9.46
N PRO A 162 -4.44 -16.71 -8.97
CA PRO A 162 -4.44 -18.17 -8.91
C PRO A 162 -5.60 -18.71 -8.10
N PHE A 163 -6.10 -19.88 -8.49
CA PHE A 163 -6.94 -20.69 -7.64
C PHE A 163 -6.03 -21.42 -6.66
N TYR A 164 -5.88 -20.91 -5.44
CA TYR A 164 -5.08 -21.58 -4.41
C TYR A 164 -5.72 -22.90 -3.98
N GLN A 165 -4.87 -23.83 -3.54
CA GLN A 165 -5.30 -25.06 -2.88
C GLN A 165 -6.23 -24.72 -1.69
N ARG A 166 -7.42 -25.33 -1.73
CA ARG A 166 -8.49 -25.26 -0.74
C ARG A 166 -9.19 -26.61 -0.74
N LYS A 167 -8.76 -27.54 0.09
CA LYS A 167 -9.40 -28.87 0.21
C LYS A 167 -10.71 -28.77 0.96
N ASP A 168 -11.66 -29.61 0.62
CA ASP A 168 -12.93 -29.74 1.36
C ASP A 168 -12.76 -30.74 2.52
N ASN A 169 -11.92 -30.39 3.50
CA ASN A 169 -11.52 -31.28 4.58
C ASN A 169 -11.52 -30.62 5.98
N SER A 170 -11.92 -29.35 6.08
CA SER A 170 -11.93 -28.58 7.31
C SER A 170 -13.27 -27.90 7.49
N VAL A 171 -13.81 -27.95 8.71
CA VAL A 171 -14.96 -27.14 9.13
C VAL A 171 -14.74 -26.77 10.59
N GLU A 172 -14.59 -25.49 10.86
CA GLU A 172 -14.32 -24.97 12.19
C GLU A 172 -15.39 -23.98 12.64
N ALA A 173 -15.73 -24.01 13.92
CA ALA A 173 -16.66 -23.06 14.52
C ALA A 173 -15.89 -21.85 15.07
N THR A 174 -16.21 -20.65 14.58
CA THR A 174 -15.71 -19.40 15.16
C THR A 174 -16.83 -18.35 15.21
N GLU A 175 -16.91 -17.63 16.32
CA GLU A 175 -17.96 -16.62 16.59
C GLU A 175 -19.40 -17.13 16.35
N GLY A 176 -19.66 -18.41 16.66
CA GLY A 176 -20.98 -19.02 16.51
C GLY A 176 -21.37 -19.40 15.08
N LYS A 177 -20.43 -19.35 14.12
CA LYS A 177 -20.63 -19.77 12.72
C LYS A 177 -19.59 -20.79 12.31
N TYR A 178 -19.91 -21.58 11.27
CA TYR A 178 -19.02 -22.59 10.73
C TYR A 178 -18.32 -22.09 9.47
N TYR A 179 -17.01 -22.20 9.43
CA TYR A 179 -16.19 -21.80 8.30
C TYR A 179 -15.29 -22.97 7.87
N ASN A 180 -15.12 -23.11 6.56
CA ASN A 180 -14.21 -24.08 5.95
C ASN A 180 -13.16 -23.34 5.10
N ASN A 181 -12.30 -24.10 4.42
CA ASN A 181 -11.25 -23.54 3.55
C ASN A 181 -11.77 -22.60 2.46
N SER A 182 -13.06 -22.61 2.08
CA SER A 182 -13.60 -21.67 1.09
C SER A 182 -13.63 -20.21 1.58
N TRP A 183 -13.56 -19.99 2.90
CA TRP A 183 -13.67 -18.66 3.51
C TRP A 183 -12.32 -18.03 3.89
N VAL A 184 -11.23 -18.78 3.74
CA VAL A 184 -9.90 -18.33 4.16
C VAL A 184 -9.35 -17.29 3.18
N VAL A 185 -8.90 -16.16 3.69
CA VAL A 185 -8.11 -15.16 2.97
C VAL A 185 -6.68 -15.68 2.85
N PRO A 186 -6.05 -15.68 1.66
CA PRO A 186 -4.70 -16.18 1.47
C PRO A 186 -3.68 -15.50 2.39
N TYR A 187 -2.79 -16.27 3.00
CA TYR A 187 -1.86 -15.79 4.02
C TYR A 187 -0.50 -16.47 3.94
N ASN A 188 0.50 -15.85 4.54
CA ASN A 188 1.79 -16.47 4.81
C ASN A 188 1.91 -16.83 6.29
N ARG A 189 2.33 -18.06 6.60
CA ARG A 189 2.45 -18.58 7.97
C ARG A 189 3.33 -17.68 8.87
N ILE A 190 4.53 -17.34 8.40
CA ILE A 190 5.51 -16.59 9.19
C ILE A 190 4.98 -15.19 9.50
N LEU A 191 4.47 -14.50 8.48
CA LEU A 191 3.94 -13.15 8.63
C LEU A 191 2.72 -13.12 9.58
N LEU A 192 1.78 -14.05 9.40
CA LEU A 192 0.57 -14.10 10.22
C LEU A 192 0.88 -14.31 11.70
N LEU A 193 1.78 -15.27 12.01
CA LEU A 193 2.17 -15.56 13.40
C LEU A 193 2.95 -14.41 14.02
N LYS A 194 3.95 -13.88 13.32
CA LYS A 194 4.82 -12.82 13.86
C LYS A 194 4.04 -11.53 14.14
N TYR A 195 3.18 -11.12 13.22
CA TYR A 195 2.48 -9.83 13.33
C TYR A 195 1.10 -9.94 13.97
N ASN A 196 0.55 -11.14 14.16
CA ASN A 196 -0.73 -11.39 14.83
C ASN A 196 -1.82 -10.39 14.37
N ALA A 197 -1.99 -10.28 13.06
CA ALA A 197 -2.84 -9.27 12.43
C ALA A 197 -3.39 -9.78 11.10
N HIS A 198 -4.36 -9.06 10.53
CA HIS A 198 -4.87 -9.39 9.22
C HIS A 198 -3.84 -9.03 8.13
N ILE A 199 -3.14 -10.04 7.59
CA ILE A 199 -2.19 -9.95 6.48
C ILE A 199 -2.65 -10.84 5.32
N ASN A 200 -3.24 -10.23 4.29
CA ASN A 200 -3.54 -10.93 3.04
C ASN A 200 -2.29 -10.98 2.16
N VAL A 201 -1.92 -12.16 1.65
CA VAL A 201 -0.77 -12.35 0.75
C VAL A 201 -1.26 -13.00 -0.53
N GLU A 202 -1.22 -12.25 -1.64
CA GLU A 202 -1.70 -12.69 -2.94
C GLU A 202 -0.56 -12.77 -3.96
N HIS A 203 -0.54 -13.81 -4.78
CA HIS A 203 0.34 -13.91 -5.93
C HIS A 203 -0.13 -12.97 -7.05
N CYS A 204 0.77 -12.12 -7.52
CA CYS A 204 0.49 -11.11 -8.54
C CYS A 204 0.74 -11.68 -9.96
N ALA A 205 -0.19 -12.50 -10.45
CA ALA A 205 -0.02 -13.18 -11.74
C ALA A 205 -0.25 -12.29 -13.00
N SER A 206 -0.89 -11.12 -12.89
CA SER A 206 -1.37 -10.38 -14.07
C SER A 206 -0.95 -8.90 -14.13
N LEU A 207 -0.85 -8.37 -15.36
CA LEU A 207 -0.72 -6.92 -15.60
C LEU A 207 -1.92 -6.11 -15.08
N LYS A 208 -3.09 -6.73 -14.87
CA LYS A 208 -4.26 -6.08 -14.26
C LYS A 208 -3.99 -5.78 -12.78
N SER A 209 -3.31 -6.68 -12.08
CA SER A 209 -2.89 -6.49 -10.68
C SER A 209 -1.93 -5.29 -10.55
N ILE A 210 -1.08 -5.06 -11.55
CA ILE A 210 -0.22 -3.87 -11.63
C ILE A 210 -1.08 -2.60 -11.74
N LYS A 211 -2.04 -2.55 -12.67
CA LYS A 211 -2.96 -1.38 -12.80
C LYS A 211 -3.74 -1.14 -11.50
N TYR A 212 -4.22 -2.22 -10.88
CA TYR A 212 -4.93 -2.16 -9.61
C TYR A 212 -4.07 -1.51 -8.53
N VAL A 213 -2.82 -1.94 -8.34
CA VAL A 213 -2.01 -1.37 -7.26
C VAL A 213 -1.46 0.03 -7.57
N PHE A 214 -1.16 0.34 -8.84
CA PHE A 214 -0.87 1.72 -9.23
C PHE A 214 -2.06 2.65 -8.92
N LYS A 215 -3.31 2.19 -9.08
CA LYS A 215 -4.48 2.96 -8.64
C LYS A 215 -4.40 3.29 -7.15
N TYR A 216 -3.95 2.38 -6.28
CA TYR A 216 -3.82 2.62 -4.84
C TYR A 216 -2.60 3.49 -4.50
N VAL A 217 -1.43 3.26 -5.12
CA VAL A 217 -0.24 4.09 -4.94
C VAL A 217 -0.50 5.55 -5.33
N PHE A 218 -1.23 5.76 -6.43
CA PHE A 218 -1.54 7.09 -6.96
C PHE A 218 -2.97 7.54 -6.64
N LYS A 219 -3.66 6.89 -5.70
CA LYS A 219 -5.01 7.30 -5.32
C LYS A 219 -4.92 8.67 -4.63
N PRO A 220 -5.64 9.70 -5.12
CA PRO A 220 -5.70 10.96 -4.42
C PRO A 220 -6.38 10.79 -3.06
N SER A 221 -6.03 11.63 -2.09
CA SER A 221 -6.78 11.73 -0.84
C SER A 221 -8.23 12.11 -1.13
N ASP A 222 -9.14 11.60 -0.32
CA ASP A 222 -10.56 11.96 -0.43
C ASP A 222 -10.72 13.47 -0.17
N ARG A 223 -11.58 14.13 -0.96
CA ARG A 223 -11.86 15.57 -0.86
C ARG A 223 -13.33 15.77 -0.58
N SER A 224 -13.64 16.76 0.24
CA SER A 224 -14.99 17.19 0.55
C SER A 224 -15.11 18.67 0.24
N MET A 225 -16.20 19.04 -0.43
CA MET A 225 -16.53 20.41 -0.74
C MET A 225 -17.58 20.90 0.24
N PHE A 226 -17.29 22.00 0.94
CA PHE A 226 -18.21 22.63 1.89
C PHE A 226 -18.63 23.99 1.34
N GLN A 227 -19.91 24.30 1.42
CA GLN A 227 -20.40 25.65 1.15
C GLN A 227 -20.57 26.38 2.48
N VAL A 228 -19.93 27.54 2.62
CA VAL A 228 -20.13 28.41 3.79
C VAL A 228 -21.29 29.34 3.47
N THR A 229 -22.46 29.08 4.07
CA THR A 229 -23.63 29.96 3.95
C THR A 229 -23.73 30.85 5.18
N SER A 230 -23.42 32.14 5.05
CA SER A 230 -23.75 33.15 6.06
C SER A 230 -25.26 33.35 6.07
N ASN A 231 -25.96 32.72 7.01
CA ASN A 231 -27.40 32.91 7.15
C ASN A 231 -27.67 33.68 8.44
N SER A 232 -28.13 34.92 8.27
CA SER A 232 -28.73 35.86 9.24
C SER A 232 -27.78 36.89 9.85
N ASN A 233 -28.25 38.14 9.91
CA ASN A 233 -27.80 39.09 10.93
C ASN A 233 -28.27 38.60 12.32
N GLU A 234 -27.71 39.11 13.43
CA GLU A 234 -28.06 38.72 14.82
C GLU A 234 -29.57 38.81 15.15
N ASP A 235 -30.31 39.58 14.37
CA ASP A 235 -31.74 39.89 14.44
C ASP A 235 -32.62 39.06 13.47
N GLY A 236 -32.06 38.03 12.82
CA GLY A 236 -32.84 37.02 12.06
C GLY A 236 -33.39 37.48 10.70
N SER A 237 -32.98 38.66 10.23
CA SER A 237 -33.36 39.18 8.91
C SER A 237 -32.50 38.57 7.78
N PRO A 238 -33.05 38.34 6.57
CA PRO A 238 -32.27 37.89 5.42
C PRO A 238 -31.24 38.95 5.04
N GLN A 239 -29.96 38.59 5.10
CA GLN A 239 -28.87 39.49 4.71
C GLN A 239 -28.73 39.43 3.17
N ASN A 240 -28.81 40.58 2.48
CA ASN A 240 -28.46 40.69 1.06
C ASN A 240 -26.93 40.59 0.92
N VAL A 241 -26.40 39.37 0.93
CA VAL A 241 -24.97 39.10 0.73
C VAL A 241 -24.70 38.97 -0.77
N SER A 242 -23.72 39.72 -1.29
CA SER A 242 -23.15 39.49 -2.62
C SER A 242 -22.56 38.08 -2.65
N VAL A 243 -23.24 37.14 -3.32
CA VAL A 243 -22.81 35.75 -3.41
C VAL A 243 -21.66 35.65 -4.41
N ASP A 244 -20.43 35.52 -3.90
CA ASP A 244 -19.29 35.07 -4.70
C ASP A 244 -19.27 33.53 -4.69
N GLU A 245 -19.75 32.92 -5.78
CA GLU A 245 -19.81 31.45 -5.93
C GLU A 245 -18.44 30.78 -5.91
N VAL A 246 -17.33 31.50 -6.05
CA VAL A 246 -15.97 30.92 -6.02
C VAL A 246 -15.38 31.01 -4.62
N GLN A 247 -15.59 32.10 -3.90
CA GLN A 247 -15.06 32.26 -2.53
C GLN A 247 -15.85 31.48 -1.47
N ASN A 248 -17.13 31.15 -1.72
CA ASN A 248 -18.00 30.52 -0.71
C ASN A 248 -17.88 28.99 -0.63
N TYR A 249 -17.04 28.36 -1.46
CA TYR A 249 -16.77 26.93 -1.38
C TYR A 249 -15.37 26.67 -0.84
N ILE A 250 -15.30 25.89 0.24
CA ILE A 250 -14.07 25.36 0.79
C ILE A 250 -13.91 23.94 0.25
N ASP A 251 -12.89 23.74 -0.59
CA ASP A 251 -12.45 22.42 -1.02
C ASP A 251 -11.38 21.91 -0.03
N GLY A 252 -11.79 21.02 0.87
CA GLY A 252 -10.96 20.49 1.95
C GLY A 252 -10.62 19.01 1.77
N PHE A 253 -9.49 18.58 2.31
CA PHE A 253 -9.18 17.17 2.43
C PHE A 253 -10.05 16.53 3.52
N TYR A 254 -10.68 15.41 3.20
CA TYR A 254 -11.27 14.55 4.21
C TYR A 254 -10.17 13.60 4.72
N MET A 255 -9.85 13.67 6.01
CA MET A 255 -8.79 12.88 6.62
C MET A 255 -9.28 12.29 7.94
N CYS A 256 -8.96 11.02 8.19
CA CYS A 256 -9.20 10.40 9.48
C CYS A 256 -8.11 10.81 10.50
N ALA A 257 -8.35 10.55 11.78
CA ALA A 257 -7.41 10.90 12.85
C ALA A 257 -6.03 10.24 12.68
N HIS A 258 -5.98 9.00 12.16
CA HIS A 258 -4.73 8.29 11.89
C HIS A 258 -3.95 8.95 10.74
N GLU A 259 -4.62 9.33 9.64
CA GLU A 259 -3.98 10.04 8.53
C GLU A 259 -3.45 11.41 8.97
N ALA A 260 -4.24 12.13 9.77
CA ALA A 260 -3.85 13.42 10.33
C ALA A 260 -2.59 13.31 11.20
N TYR A 261 -2.57 12.35 12.13
CA TYR A 261 -1.39 12.07 12.95
C TYR A 261 -0.16 11.77 12.09
N MET A 262 -0.27 10.87 11.11
CA MET A 262 0.85 10.49 10.26
C MET A 262 1.39 11.67 9.43
N LYS A 263 0.51 12.54 8.92
CA LYS A 263 0.93 13.76 8.20
C LYS A 263 1.63 14.77 9.13
N ILE A 264 1.10 14.99 10.34
CA ILE A 264 1.72 15.88 11.34
C ILE A 264 3.13 15.40 11.69
N MET A 265 3.31 14.08 11.81
CA MET A 265 4.60 13.46 12.11
C MET A 265 5.55 13.36 10.90
N GLY A 266 5.14 13.80 9.71
CA GLY A 266 5.96 13.73 8.49
C GLY A 266 6.17 12.30 7.97
N VAL A 267 5.28 11.37 8.31
CA VAL A 267 5.39 9.97 7.88
C VAL A 267 5.09 9.86 6.38
N ALA A 268 5.99 9.21 5.65
CA ALA A 268 5.79 8.91 4.25
C ALA A 268 4.70 7.84 4.07
N LEU A 269 3.50 8.28 3.64
CA LEU A 269 2.37 7.39 3.35
C LEU A 269 2.58 6.52 2.10
N GLN A 270 3.62 6.80 1.32
CA GLN A 270 4.01 5.99 0.17
C GLN A 270 5.52 5.92 0.09
N ARG A 271 6.04 4.79 -0.40
CA ARG A 271 7.47 4.62 -0.66
C ARG A 271 7.69 3.76 -1.89
N LEU A 272 8.70 4.15 -2.67
CA LEU A 272 9.30 3.32 -3.71
C LEU A 272 10.68 2.91 -3.22
N SER A 273 11.06 1.65 -3.44
CA SER A 273 12.42 1.16 -3.16
C SER A 273 13.49 1.86 -4.01
N HIS A 274 13.13 2.32 -5.20
CA HIS A 274 14.02 3.04 -6.10
C HIS A 274 13.45 4.41 -6.43
N SER A 275 14.35 5.39 -6.53
CA SER A 275 14.02 6.75 -6.95
C SER A 275 13.67 6.79 -8.42
N VAL A 276 12.45 7.19 -8.75
CA VAL A 276 12.02 7.39 -10.14
C VAL A 276 11.80 8.88 -10.36
N ILE A 277 12.70 9.51 -11.09
CA ILE A 277 12.66 10.96 -11.38
C ILE A 277 12.33 11.16 -12.85
N ARG A 278 11.36 12.02 -13.13
CA ARG A 278 11.06 12.45 -14.50
C ARG A 278 12.04 13.53 -14.94
N LEU A 279 12.78 13.26 -16.01
CA LEU A 279 13.62 14.27 -16.62
C LEU A 279 12.77 15.27 -17.42
N ALA A 280 13.01 16.55 -17.24
CA ALA A 280 12.41 17.61 -18.05
C ALA A 280 13.13 17.63 -19.40
N ILE A 281 12.56 16.95 -20.40
CA ILE A 281 13.17 16.85 -21.74
C ILE A 281 12.92 18.16 -22.49
N HIS A 282 14.00 18.78 -22.96
CA HIS A 282 13.99 19.98 -23.78
C HIS A 282 15.24 20.03 -24.68
N LEU A 283 15.23 20.86 -25.71
CA LEU A 283 16.42 21.16 -26.50
C LEU A 283 17.36 22.13 -25.74
N PRO A 284 18.62 22.26 -26.16
CA PRO A 284 19.54 23.23 -25.56
C PRO A 284 18.94 24.64 -25.53
N ASN A 285 18.85 25.23 -24.33
CA ASN A 285 18.26 26.55 -24.05
C ASN A 285 16.74 26.69 -24.30
N GLU A 286 16.01 25.59 -24.48
CA GLU A 286 14.54 25.58 -24.63
C GLU A 286 13.82 25.03 -23.39
N GLN A 287 14.43 25.09 -22.22
CA GLN A 287 13.78 24.70 -20.96
C GLN A 287 12.61 25.63 -20.62
N PHE A 288 11.58 25.05 -20.02
CA PHE A 288 10.47 25.83 -19.47
C PHE A 288 10.94 26.66 -18.27
N VAL A 289 10.62 27.95 -18.30
CA VAL A 289 10.85 28.89 -17.20
C VAL A 289 9.51 29.35 -16.68
N TYR A 290 9.27 29.14 -15.38
CA TYR A 290 8.06 29.62 -14.70
C TYR A 290 8.35 30.99 -14.09
N PHE A 291 7.46 31.96 -14.33
CA PHE A 291 7.56 33.31 -13.80
C PHE A 291 6.17 33.84 -13.42
N GLN A 292 6.16 34.84 -12.53
CA GLN A 292 4.98 35.66 -12.32
C GLN A 292 4.95 36.76 -13.39
N GLU A 293 3.76 37.07 -13.89
CA GLU A 293 3.56 38.15 -14.87
C GLU A 293 4.26 39.44 -14.44
N GLY A 294 5.01 40.06 -15.36
CA GLY A 294 5.83 41.24 -15.10
C GLY A 294 7.27 40.95 -14.64
N ASN A 295 7.63 39.68 -14.41
CA ASN A 295 9.00 39.26 -14.03
C ASN A 295 9.69 38.40 -15.10
N GLU A 296 9.26 38.47 -16.36
CA GLU A 296 9.75 37.67 -17.49
C GLU A 296 11.27 37.76 -17.63
N THR A 297 11.78 38.99 -17.70
CA THR A 297 13.20 39.27 -17.94
C THR A 297 14.07 38.76 -16.79
N SER A 298 13.64 38.98 -15.55
CA SER A 298 14.33 38.52 -14.35
C SER A 298 14.38 36.99 -14.28
N ALA A 299 13.30 36.32 -14.67
CA ALA A 299 13.26 34.85 -14.70
C ALA A 299 14.13 34.27 -15.83
N ALA A 300 14.15 34.90 -17.01
CA ALA A 300 14.99 34.49 -18.13
C ALA A 300 16.49 34.65 -17.83
N LEU A 301 16.87 35.68 -17.08
CA LEU A 301 18.26 35.96 -16.69
C LEU A 301 18.71 35.17 -15.45
N ASN A 302 17.80 34.50 -14.74
CA ASN A 302 18.16 33.76 -13.54
C ASN A 302 19.02 32.53 -13.91
N PRO A 303 20.26 32.40 -13.40
CA PRO A 303 21.14 31.28 -13.72
C PRO A 303 20.57 29.91 -13.33
N ASN A 304 19.68 29.87 -12.33
CA ASN A 304 19.03 28.63 -11.91
C ASN A 304 17.89 28.22 -12.85
N SER A 305 17.37 29.11 -13.70
CA SER A 305 16.36 28.77 -14.72
C SER A 305 16.89 27.79 -15.77
N ASN A 306 18.22 27.70 -15.92
CA ASN A 306 18.86 26.75 -16.83
C ASN A 306 19.12 25.38 -16.19
N LYS A 307 18.85 25.23 -14.88
CA LYS A 307 19.03 23.97 -14.17
C LYS A 307 17.72 23.19 -14.20
N THR A 308 17.68 22.18 -15.06
CA THR A 308 16.58 21.22 -15.12
C THR A 308 17.03 19.88 -14.56
N THR A 309 16.08 18.98 -14.32
CA THR A 309 16.41 17.59 -13.95
C THR A 309 17.24 16.90 -15.04
N LEU A 310 17.05 17.27 -16.32
CA LEU A 310 17.85 16.75 -17.43
C LEU A 310 19.30 17.26 -17.40
N THR A 311 19.52 18.56 -17.23
CA THR A 311 20.88 19.11 -17.17
C THR A 311 21.62 18.61 -15.94
N ALA A 312 20.92 18.50 -14.80
CA ALA A 312 21.48 17.90 -13.58
C ALA A 312 21.87 16.43 -13.78
N PHE A 313 21.07 15.66 -14.52
CA PHE A 313 21.42 14.28 -14.90
C PHE A 313 22.69 14.21 -15.76
N PHE A 314 22.87 15.12 -16.71
CA PHE A 314 24.11 15.19 -17.50
C PHE A 314 25.32 15.53 -16.63
N THR A 315 25.19 16.52 -15.74
CA THR A 315 26.27 16.87 -14.78
C THR A 315 26.62 15.66 -13.90
N LEU A 316 25.62 14.97 -13.36
CA LEU A 316 25.83 13.77 -12.55
C LEU A 316 26.54 12.66 -13.33
N ASN A 317 26.18 12.43 -14.59
CA ASN A 317 26.86 11.43 -15.41
C ASN A 317 28.33 11.78 -15.68
N GLU A 318 28.64 13.06 -15.88
CA GLU A 318 30.03 13.51 -16.02
C GLU A 318 30.84 13.31 -14.73
N GLU A 319 30.23 13.57 -13.57
CA GLU A 319 30.84 13.32 -12.26
C GLU A 319 31.06 11.83 -12.02
N CYS A 320 30.05 11.00 -12.26
CA CYS A 320 30.14 9.55 -12.17
C CYS A 320 31.22 8.99 -13.09
N LYS A 321 31.30 9.48 -14.34
CA LYS A 321 32.35 9.06 -15.29
C LYS A 321 33.75 9.39 -14.78
N LYS A 322 33.94 10.55 -14.14
CA LYS A 322 35.22 10.92 -13.52
C LYS A 322 35.57 10.02 -12.33
N GLN A 323 34.57 9.61 -11.55
CA GLN A 323 34.76 8.83 -10.33
C GLN A 323 34.92 7.33 -10.59
N PHE A 324 34.15 6.77 -11.52
CA PHE A 324 34.02 5.32 -11.74
C PHE A 324 34.54 4.87 -13.12
N GLY A 325 34.90 5.79 -14.01
CA GLY A 325 35.33 5.46 -15.38
C GLY A 325 34.17 5.30 -16.35
N ASP A 326 34.43 4.70 -17.51
CA ASP A 326 33.44 4.52 -18.59
C ASP A 326 32.46 3.36 -18.35
N GLU A 327 32.79 2.42 -17.46
CA GLU A 327 31.95 1.26 -17.12
C GLU A 327 31.82 1.14 -15.60
N ILE A 328 30.57 1.04 -15.11
CA ILE A 328 30.27 0.79 -13.69
C ILE A 328 30.03 -0.71 -13.53
N ASN A 329 30.88 -1.37 -12.76
CA ASN A 329 30.65 -2.76 -12.36
C ASN A 329 29.64 -2.79 -11.20
N GLU A 330 28.37 -3.12 -11.50
CA GLU A 330 27.30 -3.19 -10.49
C GLU A 330 27.58 -4.19 -9.36
N SER A 331 28.48 -5.15 -9.57
CA SER A 331 28.91 -6.08 -8.51
C SER A 331 29.85 -5.44 -7.47
N GLU A 332 30.57 -4.37 -7.85
CA GLU A 332 31.46 -3.61 -6.96
C GLU A 332 30.74 -2.40 -6.33
N TYR A 333 29.84 -1.76 -7.08
CA TYR A 333 29.15 -0.55 -6.65
C TYR A 333 27.62 -0.75 -6.62
N ASP A 334 27.13 -1.25 -5.49
CA ASP A 334 25.69 -1.38 -5.24
C ASP A 334 25.09 -0.04 -4.80
N SER A 335 24.38 0.63 -5.71
CA SER A 335 23.72 1.92 -5.46
C SER A 335 22.73 1.89 -4.28
N ARG A 336 22.20 0.71 -3.91
CA ARG A 336 21.30 0.54 -2.76
C ARG A 336 22.01 0.71 -1.41
N LYS A 337 23.35 0.71 -1.37
CA LYS A 337 24.13 0.98 -0.16
C LYS A 337 24.33 2.48 0.11
N TYR A 338 23.96 3.34 -0.83
CA TYR A 338 24.20 4.78 -0.78
C TYR A 338 22.93 5.62 -0.54
N THR A 339 21.82 4.97 -0.14
CA THR A 339 20.53 5.61 0.14
C THR A 339 20.08 5.44 1.57
#